data_AF-K2F035-F1
#
_entry.id   AF-K2F035-F1
#
_cell.length_a   1.000
_cell.length_b   1.000
_cell.length_c   1.000
_cell.angle_alpha   90.00
_cell.angle_beta   90.00
_cell.angle_gamma   90.00
#
_symmetry.space_group_name_H-M   'P 1'
#
loop_
_entity.id
_entity.type
_entity.pdbx_description
1 polymer ?
#
loop_
_entity_poly.entity_id
_entity_poly.type
_entity_poly.pdbx_seq_one_letter_code
_entity_poly.pdbx_strand_id
1 'polypeptide(L)'
;MNKYHLWLKQEQQENGSFLDANGNPSVLHSSLILSCLNSCSETEELKKIKKETALFLLSQKEKNFRFSQDVNVNFFALVSLVEYDKGIVGGTAIAKILMDLIKIESQEGGPYLAPIGTGERKENIIDLATNSGIANFLMLEEVELPNLNNLFETAIKENNFKSSFFSSIYPIRYFISKIYKYKQIDEASRVILQKSNFEKRKENPLDIILALSAMLNFNCQNEKIGEEFNHLKELIEKLDSNHPFYIDENNKSVDSTPALNVAFYLELLEKFSHYSKKETLEGQRGGRLNELSEGEKIAMDRIMEVADKRFLNFASDLKENAKNEIEKIMKRNSDRQMSLMPYYMRQALGEEGKKIPDSLIAEMGLANIFFWTAFIIYDDFWDEDEAATPRILPTANLYARHYVDFFSFLLPEKSGFRSFFHELMDKLDAANTWETVHCRTKIEGSKFFIPKNIPDYGNYDLKFQPASGHILGPVALLVYLGYDLNSEEVQNLIAYFKNYLIAMQINDDAHDWEEDMRRGHLSTVVVMLLKDLAWTKESVDLDKDIVELKKTFWFKTIGRASQAAVDYAEKSRAALDALMIIENKAPLERFITDTENIAKKALKEQKESVNFIENYVNETIRR
;
A
#
# COMPACT_ATOMS: atom_id res chain seq x y z
N MET A 1 3.51 -20.43 -21.12
CA MET A 1 3.49 -20.60 -19.65
C MET A 1 3.00 -21.98 -19.24
N ASN A 2 1.75 -22.39 -19.53
CA ASN A 2 1.19 -23.69 -19.06
C ASN A 2 2.06 -24.93 -19.31
N LYS A 3 2.70 -25.07 -20.48
CA LYS A 3 3.63 -26.19 -20.76
C LYS A 3 4.77 -26.28 -19.73
N TYR A 4 5.35 -25.13 -19.35
CA TYR A 4 6.45 -25.07 -18.39
C TYR A 4 5.99 -25.30 -16.95
N HIS A 5 4.75 -24.92 -16.60
CA HIS A 5 4.20 -25.24 -15.27
C HIS A 5 4.02 -26.75 -15.11
N LEU A 6 3.47 -27.42 -16.14
CA LEU A 6 3.32 -28.87 -16.16
C LEU A 6 4.68 -29.58 -16.11
N TRP A 7 5.66 -29.07 -16.84
CA TRP A 7 7.01 -29.63 -16.84
C TRP A 7 7.70 -29.45 -15.47
N LEU A 8 7.64 -28.25 -14.86
CA LEU A 8 8.15 -28.04 -13.49
C LEU A 8 7.48 -28.97 -12.47
N LYS A 9 6.19 -29.28 -12.66
CA LYS A 9 5.49 -30.24 -11.80
C LYS A 9 6.06 -31.65 -11.91
N GLN A 10 6.55 -32.05 -13.10
CA GLN A 10 7.17 -33.35 -13.33
C GLN A 10 8.57 -33.43 -12.71
N GLU A 11 9.30 -32.31 -12.68
CA GLU A 11 10.63 -32.21 -12.05
C GLU A 11 10.57 -32.09 -10.52
N GLN A 12 9.42 -31.68 -9.97
CA GLN A 12 9.23 -31.58 -8.52
C GLN A 12 9.14 -32.97 -7.89
N GLN A 13 9.92 -33.19 -6.82
CA GLN A 13 9.94 -34.46 -6.10
C GLN A 13 8.68 -34.66 -5.26
N GLU A 14 8.40 -35.90 -4.84
CA GLU A 14 7.22 -36.22 -4.02
C GLU A 14 7.16 -35.44 -2.69
N ASN A 15 8.33 -35.12 -2.12
CA ASN A 15 8.42 -34.32 -0.89
C ASN A 15 8.28 -32.81 -1.14
N GLY A 16 8.04 -32.38 -2.38
CA GLY A 16 7.91 -30.98 -2.79
C GLY A 16 9.22 -30.28 -3.15
N SER A 17 10.37 -30.92 -2.96
CA SER A 17 11.69 -30.34 -3.26
C SER A 17 12.03 -30.32 -4.75
N PHE A 18 13.06 -29.55 -5.09
CA PHE A 18 13.76 -29.62 -6.37
C PHE A 18 15.20 -30.06 -6.11
N LEU A 19 15.74 -30.84 -7.05
CA LEU A 19 17.07 -31.41 -6.92
C LEU A 19 18.17 -30.40 -7.28
N ASP A 20 19.36 -30.57 -6.71
CA ASP A 20 20.60 -29.92 -7.18
C ASP A 20 21.23 -30.70 -8.35
N ALA A 21 22.37 -30.21 -8.85
CA ALA A 21 23.14 -30.87 -9.91
C ALA A 21 23.66 -32.27 -9.55
N ASN A 22 23.66 -32.63 -8.26
CA ASN A 22 24.05 -33.97 -7.78
C ASN A 22 22.83 -34.90 -7.62
N GLY A 23 21.62 -34.45 -7.94
CA GLY A 23 20.39 -35.22 -7.81
C GLY A 23 19.85 -35.30 -6.38
N ASN A 24 20.28 -34.41 -5.47
CA ASN A 24 19.80 -34.39 -4.08
C ASN A 24 18.79 -33.28 -3.84
N PRO A 25 17.76 -33.48 -2.99
CA PRO A 25 16.87 -32.41 -2.54
C PRO A 25 17.64 -31.19 -2.03
N SER A 26 17.39 -30.02 -2.62
CA SER A 26 18.21 -28.83 -2.39
C SER A 26 17.40 -27.66 -1.85
N VAL A 27 17.76 -27.19 -0.65
CA VAL A 27 17.18 -25.96 -0.08
C VAL A 27 17.42 -24.77 -1.01
N LEU A 28 18.64 -24.63 -1.55
CA LEU A 28 18.97 -23.52 -2.44
C LEU A 28 18.12 -23.51 -3.71
N HIS A 29 18.06 -24.64 -4.44
CA HIS A 29 17.30 -24.70 -5.70
C HIS A 29 15.80 -24.52 -5.45
N SER A 30 15.24 -25.20 -4.43
CA SER A 30 13.85 -25.01 -4.04
C SER A 30 13.52 -23.57 -3.67
N SER A 31 14.42 -22.88 -2.95
CA SER A 31 14.22 -21.48 -2.56
C SER A 31 14.23 -20.54 -3.75
N LEU A 32 15.22 -20.68 -4.64
CA LEU A 32 15.34 -19.85 -5.84
C LEU A 32 14.17 -20.08 -6.80
N ILE A 33 13.78 -21.35 -7.02
CA ILE A 33 12.61 -21.68 -7.84
C ILE A 33 11.36 -21.06 -7.23
N LEU A 34 11.11 -21.25 -5.92
CA LEU A 34 9.95 -20.66 -5.26
C LEU A 34 9.91 -19.13 -5.41
N SER A 35 11.04 -18.45 -5.21
CA SER A 35 11.14 -16.99 -5.39
C SER A 35 10.78 -16.54 -6.81
N CYS A 36 11.27 -17.24 -7.84
CA CYS A 36 10.89 -16.97 -9.24
C CYS A 36 9.38 -17.14 -9.45
N LEU A 37 8.81 -18.25 -8.96
CA LEU A 37 7.40 -18.57 -9.14
C LEU A 37 6.47 -17.62 -8.39
N ASN A 38 6.89 -17.07 -7.24
CA ASN A 38 6.12 -16.08 -6.48
C ASN A 38 5.82 -14.81 -7.30
N SER A 39 6.67 -14.49 -8.27
CA SER A 39 6.48 -13.36 -9.18
C SER A 39 5.53 -13.66 -10.35
N CYS A 40 5.11 -14.92 -10.54
CA CYS A 40 4.29 -15.34 -11.68
C CYS A 40 2.79 -15.29 -11.38
N SER A 41 1.99 -14.95 -12.40
CA SER A 41 0.53 -15.06 -12.38
C SER A 41 0.08 -16.47 -11.99
N GLU A 42 -0.95 -16.55 -11.17
CA GLU A 42 -1.26 -17.78 -10.45
C GLU A 42 -2.19 -18.71 -11.23
N THR A 43 -1.75 -19.97 -11.42
CA THR A 43 -2.57 -21.08 -11.96
C THR A 43 -2.75 -22.16 -10.89
N GLU A 44 -3.75 -23.03 -11.01
CA GLU A 44 -3.98 -24.10 -10.02
C GLU A 44 -2.77 -25.04 -9.89
N GLU A 45 -2.10 -25.37 -10.99
CA GLU A 45 -0.86 -26.15 -10.97
C GLU A 45 0.24 -25.40 -10.24
N LEU A 46 0.39 -24.10 -10.50
CA LEU A 46 1.44 -23.29 -9.91
C LEU A 46 1.22 -23.12 -8.39
N LYS A 47 -0.03 -22.91 -7.95
CA LYS A 47 -0.40 -22.91 -6.53
C LYS A 47 0.06 -24.19 -5.84
N LYS A 48 -0.17 -25.34 -6.48
CA LYS A 48 0.23 -26.64 -5.94
C LYS A 48 1.75 -26.77 -5.84
N ILE A 49 2.50 -26.40 -6.89
CA ILE A 49 3.97 -26.44 -6.89
C ILE A 49 4.52 -25.54 -5.78
N LYS A 50 4.06 -24.28 -5.70
CA LYS A 50 4.48 -23.31 -4.67
C LYS A 50 4.22 -23.85 -3.26
N LYS A 51 3.00 -24.34 -3.00
CA LYS A 51 2.61 -24.88 -1.71
C LYS A 51 3.49 -26.05 -1.28
N GLU A 52 3.69 -27.03 -2.17
CA GLU A 52 4.52 -28.20 -1.86
C GLU A 52 6.00 -27.81 -1.65
N THR A 53 6.52 -26.86 -2.43
CA THR A 53 7.89 -26.35 -2.27
C THR A 53 8.06 -25.60 -0.95
N ALA A 54 7.10 -24.75 -0.58
CA ALA A 54 7.09 -24.05 0.70
C ALA A 54 7.02 -25.03 1.88
N LEU A 55 6.19 -26.08 1.78
CA LEU A 55 6.14 -27.14 2.79
C LEU A 55 7.46 -27.90 2.92
N PHE A 56 8.13 -28.19 1.80
CA PHE A 56 9.48 -28.76 1.83
C PHE A 56 10.45 -27.85 2.58
N LEU A 57 10.54 -26.57 2.21
CA LEU A 57 11.45 -25.62 2.86
C LEU A 57 11.15 -25.52 4.37
N LEU A 58 9.88 -25.43 4.76
CA LEU A 58 9.46 -25.41 6.16
C LEU A 58 9.83 -26.69 6.93
N SER A 59 9.88 -27.85 6.25
CA SER A 59 10.32 -29.11 6.84
C SER A 59 11.83 -29.14 7.12
N GLN A 60 12.62 -28.30 6.45
CA GLN A 60 14.07 -28.15 6.65
C GLN A 60 14.40 -27.13 7.76
N LYS A 61 13.40 -26.52 8.38
CA LYS A 61 13.59 -25.51 9.42
C LYS A 61 14.20 -26.10 10.69
N GLU A 62 15.41 -25.69 11.03
CA GLU A 62 16.09 -25.98 12.28
C GLU A 62 15.72 -25.01 13.42
N LYS A 63 16.43 -25.09 14.54
CA LYS A 63 16.35 -24.09 15.62
C LYS A 63 16.70 -22.70 15.08
N ASN A 64 16.18 -21.66 15.74
CA ASN A 64 16.39 -20.26 15.36
C ASN A 64 15.87 -19.86 13.97
N PHE A 65 14.94 -20.63 13.41
CA PHE A 65 14.36 -20.33 12.09
C PHE A 65 15.42 -20.34 10.98
N ARG A 66 16.40 -21.24 11.12
CA ARG A 66 17.49 -21.45 10.16
C ARG A 66 17.18 -22.62 9.24
N PHE A 67 17.43 -22.47 7.94
CA PHE A 67 17.20 -23.50 6.91
C PHE A 67 18.49 -24.09 6.36
N SER A 68 19.62 -23.44 6.63
CA SER A 68 20.96 -23.88 6.24
C SER A 68 22.00 -23.25 7.14
N GLN A 69 23.13 -23.94 7.35
CA GLN A 69 24.31 -23.36 7.98
C GLN A 69 25.03 -22.34 7.08
N ASP A 70 24.79 -22.40 5.77
CA ASP A 70 25.21 -21.38 4.83
C ASP A 70 24.24 -20.19 4.89
N VAL A 71 24.76 -19.02 5.26
CA VAL A 71 24.00 -17.77 5.39
C VAL A 71 23.30 -17.40 4.08
N ASN A 72 23.94 -17.63 2.91
CA ASN A 72 23.35 -17.34 1.61
C ASN A 72 22.08 -18.16 1.40
N VAL A 73 22.21 -19.47 1.56
CA VAL A 73 21.11 -20.43 1.35
C VAL A 73 19.98 -20.14 2.34
N ASN A 74 20.32 -19.81 3.59
CA ASN A 74 19.35 -19.46 4.61
C ASN A 74 18.51 -18.23 4.21
N PHE A 75 19.14 -17.16 3.73
CA PHE A 75 18.42 -15.94 3.35
C PHE A 75 17.65 -16.10 2.04
N PHE A 76 18.11 -16.92 1.09
CA PHE A 76 17.28 -17.27 -0.07
C PHE A 76 16.02 -18.04 0.35
N ALA A 77 16.11 -18.97 1.30
CA ALA A 77 14.95 -19.67 1.84
C ALA A 77 13.98 -18.71 2.52
N LEU A 78 14.48 -17.83 3.40
CA LEU A 78 13.67 -16.81 4.08
C LEU A 78 12.93 -15.91 3.09
N VAL A 79 13.65 -15.32 2.12
CA VAL A 79 13.06 -14.49 1.07
C VAL A 79 11.93 -15.22 0.36
N SER A 80 12.20 -16.44 -0.11
CA SER A 80 11.20 -17.20 -0.89
C SER A 80 9.95 -17.56 -0.09
N LEU A 81 10.09 -17.78 1.21
CA LEU A 81 8.98 -18.08 2.11
C LEU A 81 8.17 -16.82 2.45
N VAL A 82 8.83 -15.68 2.70
CA VAL A 82 8.14 -14.40 2.96
C VAL A 82 7.40 -13.92 1.71
N GLU A 83 8.01 -14.07 0.52
CA GLU A 83 7.35 -13.78 -0.77
C GLU A 83 6.13 -14.70 -1.02
N TYR A 84 6.18 -15.95 -0.54
CA TYR A 84 5.08 -16.91 -0.67
C TYR A 84 3.93 -16.60 0.31
N ASP A 85 4.25 -16.36 1.58
CA ASP A 85 3.31 -15.99 2.63
C ASP A 85 4.03 -15.22 3.74
N LYS A 86 3.78 -13.91 3.83
CA LYS A 86 4.33 -13.02 4.85
C LYS A 86 4.05 -13.51 6.28
N GLY A 87 2.97 -14.27 6.50
CA GLY A 87 2.62 -14.80 7.82
C GLY A 87 3.55 -15.92 8.34
N ILE A 88 4.43 -16.45 7.49
CA ILE A 88 5.36 -17.52 7.87
C ILE A 88 6.43 -17.03 8.86
N VAL A 89 6.93 -15.81 8.68
CA VAL A 89 8.02 -15.23 9.49
C VAL A 89 7.43 -14.22 10.48
N GLY A 90 6.84 -14.72 11.57
CA GLY A 90 6.28 -13.86 12.62
C GLY A 90 7.35 -13.22 13.52
N GLY A 91 6.94 -12.33 14.43
CA GLY A 91 7.85 -11.57 15.31
C GLY A 91 8.87 -12.41 16.08
N THR A 92 8.52 -13.60 16.58
CA THR A 92 9.49 -14.49 17.23
C THR A 92 10.61 -14.97 16.27
N ALA A 93 10.27 -15.21 15.00
CA ALA A 93 11.24 -15.59 13.98
C ALA A 93 12.14 -14.41 13.61
N ILE A 94 11.56 -13.22 13.40
CA ILE A 94 12.32 -11.99 13.12
C ILE A 94 13.32 -11.69 14.24
N ALA A 95 12.91 -11.80 15.51
CA ALA A 95 13.81 -11.59 16.65
C ALA A 95 15.02 -12.53 16.60
N LYS A 96 14.81 -13.81 16.25
CA LYS A 96 15.89 -14.80 16.15
C LYS A 96 16.80 -14.54 14.95
N ILE A 97 16.24 -14.17 13.80
CA ILE A 97 16.98 -13.81 12.60
C ILE A 97 17.85 -12.56 12.86
N LEU A 98 17.28 -11.53 13.49
CA LEU A 98 18.00 -10.31 13.87
C LEU A 98 19.18 -10.62 14.80
N MET A 99 18.96 -11.49 15.80
CA MET A 99 20.02 -11.92 16.72
C MET A 99 21.12 -12.75 16.05
N ASP A 100 20.88 -13.33 14.88
CA ASP A 100 21.90 -13.98 14.06
C ASP A 100 22.61 -12.97 13.14
N LEU A 101 21.88 -11.99 12.58
CA LEU A 101 22.45 -10.89 11.80
C LEU A 101 23.43 -10.05 12.63
N ILE A 102 23.08 -9.69 13.86
CA ILE A 102 23.95 -8.94 14.78
C ILE A 102 25.28 -9.69 15.04
N LYS A 103 25.29 -11.02 15.04
CA LYS A 103 26.53 -11.79 15.27
C LYS A 103 27.51 -11.72 14.10
N ILE A 104 27.01 -11.46 12.89
CA ILE A 104 27.77 -11.49 11.65
C ILE A 104 27.90 -10.11 11.02
N GLU A 105 27.39 -9.05 11.64
CA GLU A 105 27.56 -7.70 11.12
C GLU A 105 29.01 -7.22 11.30
N SER A 106 29.59 -6.66 10.23
CA SER A 106 30.93 -6.05 10.31
C SER A 106 30.92 -4.71 11.06
N GLN A 107 29.77 -4.05 11.05
CA GLN A 107 29.44 -2.81 11.77
C GLN A 107 27.90 -2.74 11.89
N GLU A 108 27.40 -1.85 12.74
CA GLU A 108 25.97 -1.68 12.99
C GLU A 108 25.18 -1.48 11.67
N GLY A 109 24.19 -2.34 11.44
CA GLY A 109 23.36 -2.28 10.24
C GLY A 109 24.04 -2.83 8.97
N GLY A 110 25.10 -3.63 9.14
CA GLY A 110 25.83 -4.28 8.04
C GLY A 110 26.95 -3.42 7.44
N PRO A 111 27.66 -3.92 6.41
CA PRO A 111 27.44 -5.19 5.72
C PRO A 111 27.76 -6.40 6.60
N TYR A 112 27.21 -7.55 6.21
CA TYR A 112 27.31 -8.79 6.94
C TYR A 112 28.40 -9.69 6.39
N LEU A 113 29.11 -10.35 7.29
CA LEU A 113 30.19 -11.28 7.04
C LEU A 113 29.61 -12.65 6.65
N ALA A 114 30.15 -13.22 5.59
CA ALA A 114 29.87 -14.56 5.15
C ALA A 114 31.09 -15.45 5.44
N PRO A 115 30.93 -16.59 6.13
CA PRO A 115 32.02 -17.54 6.31
C PRO A 115 32.27 -18.27 4.98
N ILE A 116 33.41 -18.00 4.34
CA ILE A 116 33.78 -18.57 3.04
C ILE A 116 35.05 -19.42 3.16
N GLY A 117 35.02 -20.64 2.63
CA GLY A 117 36.14 -21.61 2.66
C GLY A 117 35.76 -23.01 3.18
N THR A 118 36.68 -23.98 3.03
CA THR A 118 36.53 -25.37 3.51
C THR A 118 37.13 -25.60 4.89
N GLY A 119 36.43 -26.40 5.72
CA GLY A 119 36.97 -26.90 6.98
C GLY A 119 37.38 -25.81 7.98
N GLU A 120 38.59 -25.92 8.53
CA GLU A 120 39.15 -24.99 9.54
C GLU A 120 39.64 -23.65 8.97
N ARG A 121 39.63 -23.47 7.64
CA ARG A 121 40.08 -22.23 6.97
C ARG A 121 38.89 -21.44 6.41
N LYS A 122 37.93 -21.10 7.26
CA LYS A 122 36.83 -20.19 6.90
C LYS A 122 37.28 -18.76 7.18
N GLU A 123 37.38 -17.95 6.13
CA GLU A 123 37.56 -16.51 6.25
C GLU A 123 36.20 -15.83 6.25
N ASN A 124 36.01 -14.89 7.16
CA ASN A 124 34.81 -14.05 7.20
C ASN A 124 35.04 -12.85 6.28
N ILE A 125 34.38 -12.84 5.12
CA ILE A 125 34.49 -11.74 4.16
C ILE A 125 33.12 -11.10 3.88
N ILE A 126 33.14 -9.87 3.39
CA ILE A 126 31.94 -9.20 2.87
C ILE A 126 31.71 -9.71 1.44
N ASP A 127 30.66 -10.50 1.26
CA ASP A 127 30.26 -11.05 -0.04
C ASP A 127 28.93 -10.43 -0.53
N LEU A 128 28.88 -10.11 -1.83
CA LEU A 128 27.71 -9.47 -2.43
C LEU A 128 26.49 -10.39 -2.53
N ALA A 129 26.66 -11.71 -2.71
CA ALA A 129 25.53 -12.63 -2.73
C ALA A 129 24.84 -12.62 -1.36
N THR A 130 25.63 -12.79 -0.29
CA THR A 130 25.12 -12.83 1.08
C THR A 130 24.38 -11.56 1.41
N ASN A 131 25.02 -10.41 1.16
CA ASN A 131 24.43 -9.12 1.50
C ASN A 131 23.22 -8.80 0.63
N SER A 132 23.18 -9.22 -0.64
CA SER A 132 21.99 -9.04 -1.48
C SER A 132 20.80 -9.89 -1.01
N GLY A 133 21.03 -11.13 -0.55
CA GLY A 133 20.00 -11.97 0.04
C GLY A 133 19.45 -11.39 1.35
N ILE A 134 20.33 -10.91 2.24
CA ILE A 134 19.94 -10.26 3.50
C ILE A 134 19.18 -8.97 3.22
N ALA A 135 19.69 -8.12 2.33
CA ALA A 135 19.02 -6.88 1.95
C ALA A 135 17.64 -7.14 1.34
N ASN A 136 17.49 -8.19 0.55
CA ASN A 136 16.18 -8.55 -0.02
C ASN A 136 15.19 -8.98 1.07
N PHE A 137 15.63 -9.80 2.01
CA PHE A 137 14.80 -10.15 3.18
C PHE A 137 14.40 -8.91 3.99
N LEU A 138 15.36 -8.05 4.32
CA LEU A 138 15.09 -6.82 5.09
C LEU A 138 14.13 -5.88 4.35
N MET A 139 14.26 -5.74 3.04
CA MET A 139 13.35 -4.94 2.23
C MET A 139 11.92 -5.50 2.20
N LEU A 140 11.74 -6.82 2.24
CA LEU A 140 10.41 -7.44 2.36
C LEU A 140 9.75 -7.14 3.71
N GLU A 141 10.56 -6.90 4.74
CA GLU A 141 10.17 -6.42 6.07
C GLU A 141 10.19 -4.89 6.18
N GLU A 142 10.30 -4.17 5.05
CA GLU A 142 10.30 -2.70 4.97
C GLU A 142 11.44 -2.03 5.76
N VAL A 143 12.56 -2.75 5.95
CA VAL A 143 13.77 -2.26 6.61
C VAL A 143 14.84 -1.92 5.58
N GLU A 144 15.28 -0.66 5.59
CA GLU A 144 16.42 -0.18 4.80
C GLU A 144 17.61 0.16 5.71
N LEU A 145 18.82 -0.26 5.31
CA LEU A 145 20.03 -0.03 6.08
C LEU A 145 21.06 0.75 5.23
N PRO A 146 21.48 1.97 5.66
CA PRO A 146 22.39 2.82 4.89
C PRO A 146 23.71 2.14 4.50
N ASN A 147 24.24 1.28 5.37
CA ASN A 147 25.52 0.60 5.11
C ASN A 147 25.43 -0.48 4.03
N LEU A 148 24.29 -1.19 3.94
CA LEU A 148 24.02 -2.09 2.81
C LEU A 148 23.85 -1.31 1.51
N ASN A 149 23.15 -0.17 1.56
CA ASN A 149 22.98 0.69 0.40
C ASN A 149 24.34 1.17 -0.13
N ASN A 150 25.21 1.63 0.76
CA ASN A 150 26.58 2.05 0.42
C ASN A 150 27.39 0.92 -0.22
N LEU A 151 27.23 -0.33 0.26
CA LEU A 151 27.89 -1.50 -0.34
C LEU A 151 27.46 -1.68 -1.81
N PHE A 152 26.16 -1.66 -2.09
CA PHE A 152 25.65 -1.83 -3.45
C PHE A 152 25.98 -0.66 -4.37
N GLU A 153 25.90 0.58 -3.87
CA GLU A 153 26.31 1.77 -4.63
C GLU A 153 27.79 1.72 -5.01
N THR A 154 28.65 1.26 -4.10
CA THR A 154 30.09 1.07 -4.38
C THR A 154 30.28 0.00 -5.46
N ALA A 155 29.61 -1.15 -5.33
CA ALA A 155 29.67 -2.22 -6.33
C ALA A 155 29.21 -1.77 -7.73
N ILE A 156 28.15 -0.95 -7.80
CA ILE A 156 27.65 -0.36 -9.04
C ILE A 156 28.67 0.62 -9.63
N LYS A 157 29.14 1.59 -8.83
CA LYS A 157 30.09 2.62 -9.25
C LYS A 157 31.42 2.04 -9.74
N GLU A 158 31.93 1.02 -9.06
CA GLU A 158 33.18 0.34 -9.40
C GLU A 158 32.99 -0.76 -10.45
N ASN A 159 31.76 -1.08 -10.83
CA ASN A 159 31.39 -2.21 -11.70
C ASN A 159 32.00 -3.54 -11.22
N ASN A 160 32.00 -3.76 -9.90
CA ASN A 160 32.55 -4.93 -9.25
C ASN A 160 31.44 -5.75 -8.60
N PHE A 161 30.89 -6.70 -9.35
CA PHE A 161 29.82 -7.60 -8.92
C PHE A 161 30.33 -9.01 -8.61
N LYS A 162 31.61 -9.14 -8.22
CA LYS A 162 32.19 -10.43 -7.89
C LYS A 162 31.58 -10.95 -6.60
N SER A 163 31.33 -12.25 -6.57
CA SER A 163 30.95 -12.99 -5.37
C SER A 163 31.70 -14.30 -5.37
N SER A 164 32.02 -14.81 -4.19
CA SER A 164 32.56 -16.16 -4.02
C SER A 164 31.48 -17.24 -4.06
N PHE A 165 30.20 -16.85 -4.02
CA PHE A 165 29.06 -17.77 -4.03
C PHE A 165 28.58 -18.09 -5.46
N PHE A 166 28.62 -17.12 -6.38
CA PHE A 166 28.18 -17.32 -7.77
C PHE A 166 29.34 -17.45 -8.74
N SER A 167 29.17 -18.32 -9.76
CA SER A 167 30.17 -18.56 -10.81
C SER A 167 30.32 -17.37 -11.78
N SER A 168 29.27 -16.53 -11.87
CA SER A 168 29.20 -15.39 -12.78
C SER A 168 28.67 -14.15 -12.05
N ILE A 169 28.82 -12.98 -12.66
CA ILE A 169 28.37 -11.70 -12.09
C ILE A 169 26.85 -11.46 -12.27
N TYR A 170 26.17 -12.27 -13.09
CA TYR A 170 24.77 -12.02 -13.49
C TYR A 170 23.77 -12.31 -12.37
N PRO A 171 23.90 -13.40 -11.58
CA PRO A 171 23.08 -13.59 -10.39
C PRO A 171 23.13 -12.39 -9.44
N ILE A 172 24.33 -11.86 -9.17
CA ILE A 172 24.50 -10.68 -8.29
C ILE A 172 23.76 -9.46 -8.86
N ARG A 173 23.93 -9.18 -10.15
CA ARG A 173 23.21 -8.08 -10.81
C ARG A 173 21.69 -8.25 -10.73
N TYR A 174 21.20 -9.48 -10.91
CA TYR A 174 19.78 -9.80 -10.75
C TYR A 174 19.29 -9.59 -9.31
N PHE A 175 19.98 -10.09 -8.29
CA PHE A 175 19.55 -9.89 -6.90
C PHE A 175 19.62 -8.42 -6.47
N ILE A 176 20.68 -7.70 -6.84
CA ILE A 176 20.78 -6.25 -6.58
C ILE A 176 19.63 -5.51 -7.28
N SER A 177 19.25 -5.90 -8.50
CA SER A 177 18.13 -5.26 -9.19
C SER A 177 16.78 -5.44 -8.51
N LYS A 178 16.59 -6.50 -7.71
CA LYS A 178 15.36 -6.70 -6.95
C LYS A 178 15.23 -5.70 -5.80
N ILE A 179 16.36 -5.23 -5.26
CA ILE A 179 16.40 -4.45 -4.01
C ILE A 179 16.76 -2.97 -4.21
N TYR A 180 17.46 -2.64 -5.29
CA TYR A 180 18.03 -1.30 -5.45
C TYR A 180 16.99 -0.29 -5.96
N LYS A 181 16.58 0.65 -5.10
CA LYS A 181 15.58 1.69 -5.39
C LYS A 181 16.14 3.13 -5.37
N TYR A 182 17.47 3.29 -5.36
CA TYR A 182 18.11 4.57 -4.98
C TYR A 182 18.54 5.44 -6.16
N LYS A 183 19.14 6.60 -5.84
CA LYS A 183 19.43 7.73 -6.74
C LYS A 183 20.23 7.40 -8.00
N GLN A 184 20.89 6.24 -8.07
CA GLN A 184 21.74 5.85 -9.20
C GLN A 184 21.10 4.77 -10.09
N ILE A 185 19.76 4.65 -10.14
CA ILE A 185 19.08 3.68 -11.03
C ILE A 185 19.55 3.81 -12.49
N ASP A 186 19.76 5.02 -13.00
CA ASP A 186 20.24 5.22 -14.37
C ASP A 186 21.67 4.69 -14.57
N GLU A 187 22.55 4.91 -13.59
CA GLU A 187 23.92 4.41 -13.61
C GLU A 187 23.97 2.89 -13.42
N ALA A 188 23.17 2.34 -12.51
CA ALA A 188 23.02 0.90 -12.30
C ALA A 188 22.53 0.22 -13.60
N SER A 189 21.49 0.79 -14.21
CA SER A 189 20.97 0.39 -15.52
C SER A 189 22.07 0.44 -16.56
N ARG A 190 22.79 1.56 -16.66
CA ARG A 190 23.89 1.75 -17.61
C ARG A 190 25.02 0.74 -17.39
N VAL A 191 25.44 0.46 -16.16
CA VAL A 191 26.51 -0.50 -15.84
C VAL A 191 26.10 -1.94 -16.13
N ILE A 192 24.81 -2.25 -15.93
CA ILE A 192 24.24 -3.55 -16.32
C ILE A 192 24.19 -3.67 -17.85
N LEU A 193 23.81 -2.59 -18.55
CA LEU A 193 23.74 -2.49 -20.01
C LEU A 193 25.11 -2.44 -20.73
N GLN A 194 26.10 -1.74 -20.18
CA GLN A 194 27.36 -1.37 -20.87
C GLN A 194 28.29 -2.54 -21.19
N LYS A 195 28.08 -3.71 -20.57
CA LYS A 195 28.80 -4.94 -20.90
C LYS A 195 27.90 -6.02 -21.49
N SER A 196 26.67 -5.70 -21.85
CA SER A 196 25.77 -6.58 -22.60
C SER A 196 26.14 -6.59 -24.06
N ASN A 197 27.36 -7.02 -24.34
CA ASN A 197 27.73 -7.49 -25.66
C ASN A 197 27.12 -8.90 -25.80
N PHE A 198 25.80 -8.95 -26.02
CA PHE A 198 25.03 -10.19 -26.13
C PHE A 198 25.61 -11.14 -27.18
N GLU A 199 26.35 -10.61 -28.16
CA GLU A 199 27.10 -11.38 -29.15
C GLU A 199 28.12 -12.37 -28.56
N LYS A 200 28.79 -12.04 -27.44
CA LYS A 200 29.71 -12.96 -26.74
C LYS A 200 29.00 -13.86 -25.73
N ARG A 201 27.74 -13.58 -25.40
CA ARG A 201 26.93 -14.32 -24.40
C ARG A 201 26.09 -15.44 -25.00
N LYS A 202 26.17 -15.64 -26.33
CA LYS A 202 25.38 -16.60 -27.12
C LYS A 202 25.43 -18.08 -26.65
N GLU A 203 26.23 -18.39 -25.62
CA GLU A 203 26.44 -19.76 -25.12
C GLU A 203 25.76 -20.06 -23.77
N ASN A 204 25.37 -19.06 -22.96
CA ASN A 204 24.69 -19.29 -21.67
C ASN A 204 23.32 -18.57 -21.58
N PRO A 205 22.21 -19.26 -21.91
CA PRO A 205 20.85 -18.74 -21.80
C PRO A 205 20.50 -18.19 -20.40
N LEU A 206 21.02 -18.78 -19.32
CA LEU A 206 20.72 -18.34 -17.95
C LEU A 206 21.26 -16.94 -17.67
N ASP A 207 22.48 -16.64 -18.09
CA ASP A 207 23.07 -15.30 -17.92
C ASP A 207 22.27 -14.23 -18.69
N ILE A 208 21.73 -14.59 -19.86
CA ILE A 208 20.84 -13.73 -20.65
C ILE A 208 19.54 -13.48 -19.90
N ILE A 209 18.92 -14.54 -19.35
CA ILE A 209 17.68 -14.43 -18.57
C ILE A 209 17.86 -13.50 -17.37
N LEU A 210 18.90 -13.72 -16.57
CA LEU A 210 19.19 -12.92 -15.38
C LEU A 210 19.47 -11.46 -15.73
N ALA A 211 20.20 -11.21 -16.82
CA ALA A 211 20.47 -9.85 -17.29
C ALA A 211 19.20 -9.12 -17.74
N LEU A 212 18.33 -9.78 -18.52
CA LEU A 212 17.06 -9.21 -18.96
C LEU A 212 16.12 -8.96 -17.79
N SER A 213 16.00 -9.92 -16.86
CA SER A 213 15.23 -9.74 -15.62
C SER A 213 15.73 -8.56 -14.80
N ALA A 214 17.06 -8.38 -14.70
CA ALA A 214 17.63 -7.23 -14.01
C ALA A 214 17.29 -5.90 -14.70
N MET A 215 17.35 -5.85 -16.02
CA MET A 215 16.97 -4.66 -16.80
C MET A 215 15.49 -4.31 -16.62
N LEU A 216 14.60 -5.31 -16.58
CA LEU A 216 13.18 -5.10 -16.34
C LEU A 216 12.88 -4.62 -14.92
N ASN A 217 13.62 -5.10 -13.91
CA ASN A 217 13.49 -4.63 -12.53
C ASN A 217 13.85 -3.14 -12.40
N PHE A 218 14.85 -2.66 -13.16
CA PHE A 218 15.20 -1.24 -13.22
C PHE A 218 14.28 -0.40 -14.11
N ASN A 219 13.25 -1.00 -14.72
CA ASN A 219 12.33 -0.33 -15.65
C ASN A 219 13.08 0.38 -16.80
N CYS A 220 14.17 -0.25 -17.30
CA CYS A 220 14.92 0.25 -18.43
C CYS A 220 14.04 0.33 -19.68
N GLN A 221 13.87 1.52 -20.26
CA GLN A 221 13.27 1.69 -21.58
C GLN A 221 14.36 1.51 -22.64
N ASN A 222 14.52 0.28 -23.14
CA ASN A 222 15.51 -0.02 -24.16
C ASN A 222 14.89 -0.92 -25.22
N GLU A 223 14.82 -0.41 -26.45
CA GLU A 223 14.26 -1.11 -27.62
C GLU A 223 14.93 -2.49 -27.83
N LYS A 224 16.18 -2.65 -27.40
CA LYS A 224 16.91 -3.92 -27.47
C LYS A 224 16.36 -5.02 -26.56
N ILE A 225 15.58 -4.71 -25.52
CA ILE A 225 14.98 -5.73 -24.64
C ILE A 225 14.08 -6.66 -25.47
N GLY A 226 13.30 -6.12 -26.41
CA GLY A 226 12.44 -6.90 -27.29
C GLY A 226 13.23 -7.79 -28.25
N GLU A 227 14.32 -7.27 -28.83
CA GLU A 227 15.21 -8.03 -29.73
C GLU A 227 15.88 -9.21 -28.99
N GLU A 228 16.46 -8.94 -27.82
CA GLU A 228 17.14 -9.95 -27.02
C GLU A 228 16.17 -11.01 -26.47
N PHE A 229 14.97 -10.59 -26.07
CA PHE A 229 13.93 -11.52 -25.65
C PHE A 229 13.47 -12.44 -26.79
N ASN A 230 13.41 -11.94 -28.02
CA ASN A 230 13.11 -12.78 -29.18
C ASN A 230 14.26 -13.74 -29.50
N HIS A 231 15.51 -13.30 -29.40
CA HIS A 231 16.66 -14.19 -29.54
C HIS A 231 16.67 -15.30 -28.47
N LEU A 232 16.33 -14.97 -27.22
CA LEU A 232 16.21 -15.95 -26.14
C LEU A 232 15.17 -17.04 -26.46
N LYS A 233 14.08 -16.72 -27.17
CA LYS A 233 13.10 -17.73 -27.62
C LYS A 233 13.69 -18.75 -28.58
N GLU A 234 14.69 -18.37 -29.38
CA GLU A 234 15.41 -19.29 -30.27
C GLU A 234 16.36 -20.22 -29.49
N LEU A 235 16.80 -19.79 -28.31
CA LEU A 235 17.69 -20.54 -27.42
C LEU A 235 16.94 -21.37 -26.38
N ILE A 236 15.61 -21.35 -26.39
CA ILE A 236 14.75 -21.97 -25.37
C ILE A 236 14.93 -23.49 -25.28
N GLU A 237 15.28 -24.13 -26.40
CA GLU A 237 15.57 -25.58 -26.47
C GLU A 237 16.85 -25.95 -25.69
N LYS A 238 17.70 -24.97 -25.37
CA LYS A 238 18.92 -25.16 -24.59
C LYS A 238 18.70 -24.94 -23.08
N LEU A 239 17.49 -24.60 -22.62
CA LEU A 239 17.22 -24.42 -21.19
C LEU A 239 17.39 -25.72 -20.37
N ASP A 240 17.30 -26.87 -21.05
CA ASP A 240 17.53 -28.20 -20.47
C ASP A 240 19.03 -28.51 -20.27
N SER A 241 19.93 -27.58 -20.61
CA SER A 241 21.37 -27.72 -20.40
C SER A 241 21.79 -27.19 -19.02
N ASN A 242 22.77 -27.88 -18.44
CA ASN A 242 23.42 -27.46 -17.20
C ASN A 242 24.40 -26.31 -17.47
N HIS A 243 24.32 -25.24 -16.68
CA HIS A 243 25.20 -24.08 -16.80
C HIS A 243 25.82 -23.73 -15.45
N PRO A 244 27.13 -23.43 -15.38
CA PRO A 244 27.77 -22.95 -14.16
C PRO A 244 26.94 -21.86 -13.45
N PHE A 245 26.52 -22.09 -12.20
CA PHE A 245 25.68 -21.13 -11.48
C PHE A 245 26.27 -20.68 -10.15
N TYR A 246 26.66 -21.61 -9.28
CA TYR A 246 27.20 -21.30 -7.96
C TYR A 246 28.50 -22.07 -7.70
N ILE A 247 29.23 -21.64 -6.68
CA ILE A 247 30.48 -22.24 -6.26
C ILE A 247 30.21 -23.01 -4.97
N ASP A 248 30.55 -24.30 -4.94
CA ASP A 248 30.38 -25.13 -3.74
C ASP A 248 31.45 -24.84 -2.68
N GLU A 249 31.31 -25.51 -1.53
CA GLU A 249 32.29 -25.42 -0.45
C GLU A 249 33.72 -25.75 -0.91
N ASN A 250 33.90 -26.64 -1.89
CA ASN A 250 35.20 -27.05 -2.43
C ASN A 250 35.75 -26.09 -3.50
N ASN A 251 35.16 -24.91 -3.65
CA ASN A 251 35.49 -23.92 -4.67
C ASN A 251 35.36 -24.46 -6.11
N LYS A 252 34.46 -25.44 -6.31
CA LYS A 252 34.12 -25.97 -7.62
C LYS A 252 32.84 -25.31 -8.12
N SER A 253 32.84 -24.96 -9.39
CA SER A 253 31.62 -24.51 -10.06
C SER A 253 30.62 -25.66 -10.11
N VAL A 254 29.44 -25.43 -9.58
CA VAL A 254 28.28 -26.32 -9.68
C VAL A 254 27.30 -25.72 -10.68
N ASP A 255 26.82 -26.57 -11.57
CA ASP A 255 25.87 -26.16 -12.59
C ASP A 255 24.46 -25.95 -12.01
N SER A 256 23.67 -25.11 -12.68
CA SER A 256 22.24 -25.02 -12.51
C SER A 256 21.55 -26.31 -12.95
N THR A 257 20.31 -26.49 -12.51
CA THR A 257 19.43 -27.52 -13.05
C THR A 257 18.48 -26.95 -14.11
N PRO A 258 17.99 -27.79 -15.04
CA PRO A 258 16.93 -27.40 -15.96
C PRO A 258 15.74 -26.74 -15.26
N ALA A 259 15.33 -27.29 -14.09
CA ALA A 259 14.23 -26.77 -13.30
C ALA A 259 14.46 -25.31 -12.87
N LEU A 260 15.67 -25.00 -12.41
CA LEU A 260 16.04 -23.65 -12.02
C LEU A 260 16.07 -22.69 -13.23
N ASN A 261 16.64 -23.11 -14.36
CA ASN A 261 16.68 -22.32 -15.58
C ASN A 261 15.27 -21.96 -16.08
N VAL A 262 14.37 -22.94 -16.08
CA VAL A 262 12.97 -22.75 -16.48
C VAL A 262 12.23 -21.82 -15.50
N ALA A 263 12.50 -21.91 -14.20
CA ALA A 263 11.88 -21.02 -13.22
C ALA A 263 12.27 -19.54 -13.46
N PHE A 264 13.56 -19.25 -13.68
CA PHE A 264 14.01 -17.90 -14.04
C PHE A 264 13.41 -17.43 -15.37
N TYR A 265 13.29 -18.33 -16.35
CA TYR A 265 12.66 -18.01 -17.63
C TYR A 265 11.18 -17.65 -17.47
N LEU A 266 10.43 -18.38 -16.64
CA LEU A 266 9.03 -18.08 -16.33
C LEU A 266 8.87 -16.70 -15.67
N GLU A 267 9.73 -16.37 -14.71
CA GLU A 267 9.74 -15.04 -14.10
C GLU A 267 9.98 -13.94 -15.14
N LEU A 268 10.95 -14.14 -16.03
CA LEU A 268 11.24 -13.21 -17.12
C LEU A 268 10.06 -13.05 -18.07
N LEU A 269 9.39 -14.16 -18.45
CA LEU A 269 8.20 -14.12 -19.30
C LEU A 269 7.11 -13.26 -18.68
N GLU A 270 6.85 -13.43 -17.38
CA GLU A 270 5.84 -12.66 -16.67
C GLU A 270 6.19 -11.17 -16.69
N LYS A 271 7.42 -10.83 -16.28
CA LYS A 271 7.92 -9.44 -16.26
C LYS A 271 7.86 -8.78 -17.63
N PHE A 272 8.27 -9.50 -18.67
CA PHE A 272 8.22 -8.98 -20.04
C PHE A 272 6.77 -8.77 -20.51
N SER A 273 5.84 -9.66 -20.14
CA SER A 273 4.41 -9.48 -20.45
C SER A 273 3.82 -8.21 -19.82
N HIS A 274 4.27 -7.86 -18.62
CA HIS A 274 3.91 -6.61 -17.96
C HIS A 274 4.55 -5.41 -18.64
N TYR A 275 5.84 -5.49 -18.97
CA TYR A 275 6.57 -4.45 -19.69
C TYR A 275 5.92 -4.10 -21.03
N SER A 276 5.62 -5.10 -21.89
CA SER A 276 4.99 -4.84 -23.19
C SER A 276 3.58 -4.25 -23.07
N LYS A 277 2.80 -4.68 -22.08
CA LYS A 277 1.48 -4.06 -21.78
C LYS A 277 1.64 -2.62 -21.33
N LYS A 278 2.68 -2.31 -20.55
CA LYS A 278 2.96 -0.97 -20.04
C LYS A 278 3.34 -0.01 -21.17
N GLU A 279 4.13 -0.41 -22.17
CA GLU A 279 4.38 0.39 -23.37
C GLU A 279 3.11 0.67 -24.18
N THR A 280 2.18 -0.28 -24.24
CA THR A 280 0.88 -0.07 -24.90
C THR A 280 -0.04 0.86 -24.09
N LEU A 281 0.04 0.77 -22.77
CA LEU A 281 -0.76 1.55 -21.80
C LEU A 281 -0.10 2.87 -21.41
N GLU A 282 1.14 3.15 -21.82
CA GLU A 282 1.87 4.40 -21.52
C GLU A 282 1.42 5.57 -22.38
N GLY A 283 0.75 5.29 -23.51
CA GLY A 283 -0.15 6.24 -24.17
C GLY A 283 -1.50 6.44 -23.45
N GLN A 284 -1.76 5.74 -22.34
CA GLN A 284 -3.05 5.68 -21.61
C GLN A 284 -2.86 5.59 -20.08
N ARG A 285 -1.74 6.10 -19.55
CA ARG A 285 -1.21 5.74 -18.23
C ARG A 285 -2.01 6.34 -17.07
N GLY A 286 -2.75 5.50 -16.35
CA GLY A 286 -3.33 5.81 -15.03
C GLY A 286 -3.77 4.55 -14.27
N GLY A 287 -2.87 3.96 -13.50
CA GLY A 287 -3.15 3.25 -12.23
C GLY A 287 -4.13 2.06 -12.21
N ARG A 288 -3.56 0.85 -12.18
CA ARG A 288 -4.24 -0.46 -12.19
C ARG A 288 -4.94 -0.88 -10.88
N LEU A 289 -5.48 0.05 -10.11
CA LEU A 289 -6.28 -0.22 -8.90
C LEU A 289 -7.60 0.56 -8.84
N ASN A 290 -8.01 1.19 -9.95
CA ASN A 290 -9.21 2.02 -9.96
C ASN A 290 -9.87 2.06 -11.35
N GLU A 291 -10.03 0.91 -12.01
CA GLU A 291 -10.92 0.89 -13.17
C GLU A 291 -12.35 1.13 -12.69
N LEU A 292 -12.92 2.27 -13.11
CA LEU A 292 -14.34 2.55 -12.94
C LEU A 292 -15.13 1.41 -13.57
N SER A 293 -16.09 0.87 -12.84
CA SER A 293 -17.11 0.04 -13.47
C SER A 293 -17.83 0.86 -14.54
N GLU A 294 -18.38 0.19 -15.55
CA GLU A 294 -19.04 0.88 -16.66
C GLU A 294 -20.16 1.84 -16.17
N GLY A 295 -20.90 1.42 -15.14
CA GLY A 295 -21.93 2.27 -14.53
C GLY A 295 -21.39 3.50 -13.80
N GLU A 296 -20.23 3.40 -13.14
CA GLU A 296 -19.57 4.55 -12.52
C GLU A 296 -19.04 5.54 -13.57
N LYS A 297 -18.48 5.04 -14.69
CA LYS A 297 -18.06 5.90 -15.82
C LYS A 297 -19.23 6.70 -16.36
N ILE A 298 -20.33 6.01 -16.66
CA ILE A 298 -21.55 6.65 -17.19
C ILE A 298 -22.09 7.69 -16.19
N ALA A 299 -22.07 7.41 -14.89
CA ALA A 299 -22.50 8.36 -13.87
C ALA A 299 -21.58 9.60 -13.81
N MET A 300 -20.26 9.41 -13.83
CA MET A 300 -19.28 10.51 -13.84
C MET A 300 -19.38 11.37 -15.10
N ASP A 301 -19.53 10.75 -16.27
CA ASP A 301 -19.69 11.47 -17.55
C ASP A 301 -20.93 12.37 -17.49
N ARG A 302 -22.05 11.87 -16.97
CA ARG A 302 -23.27 12.65 -16.79
C ARG A 302 -23.11 13.79 -15.79
N ILE A 303 -22.37 13.58 -14.69
CA ILE A 303 -22.05 14.66 -13.73
C ILE A 303 -21.28 15.77 -14.46
N MET A 304 -20.30 15.42 -15.29
CA MET A 304 -19.52 16.39 -16.07
C MET A 304 -20.38 17.12 -17.12
N GLU A 305 -21.31 16.42 -17.78
CA GLU A 305 -22.27 17.06 -18.68
C GLU A 305 -23.16 18.10 -17.96
N VAL A 306 -23.62 17.78 -16.75
CA VAL A 306 -24.40 18.72 -15.92
C VAL A 306 -23.53 19.91 -15.49
N ALA A 307 -22.27 19.68 -15.14
CA ALA A 307 -21.32 20.75 -14.80
C ALA A 307 -21.08 21.69 -15.97
N ASP A 308 -20.80 21.14 -17.16
CA ASP A 308 -20.56 21.91 -18.38
C ASP A 308 -21.78 22.78 -18.73
N LYS A 309 -23.00 22.23 -18.61
CA LYS A 309 -24.25 23.00 -18.78
C LYS A 309 -24.40 24.12 -17.76
N ARG A 310 -24.09 23.86 -16.49
CA ARG A 310 -24.20 24.85 -15.40
C ARG A 310 -23.26 26.03 -15.64
N PHE A 311 -22.08 25.79 -16.20
CA PHE A 311 -21.05 26.80 -16.39
C PHE A 311 -21.08 27.50 -17.76
N LEU A 312 -22.07 27.20 -18.62
CA LEU A 312 -22.15 27.78 -19.97
C LEU A 312 -22.09 29.31 -20.00
N ASN A 313 -22.69 29.97 -19.00
CA ASN A 313 -22.83 31.42 -18.94
C ASN A 313 -21.81 32.12 -18.04
N PHE A 314 -20.83 31.39 -17.50
CA PHE A 314 -19.80 32.00 -16.66
C PHE A 314 -18.68 32.63 -17.49
N ALA A 315 -18.04 33.66 -16.93
CA ALA A 315 -16.82 34.22 -17.51
C ALA A 315 -15.76 33.12 -17.67
N SER A 316 -14.94 33.22 -18.73
CA SER A 316 -13.95 32.19 -19.11
C SER A 316 -13.09 31.74 -17.94
N ASP A 317 -12.56 32.69 -17.17
CA ASP A 317 -11.59 32.44 -16.11
C ASP A 317 -12.25 31.70 -14.93
N LEU A 318 -13.48 32.11 -14.57
CA LEU A 318 -14.24 31.44 -13.51
C LEU A 318 -14.66 30.04 -13.94
N LYS A 319 -15.06 29.86 -15.19
CA LYS A 319 -15.41 28.56 -15.78
C LYS A 319 -14.23 27.60 -15.77
N GLU A 320 -13.06 28.05 -16.21
CA GLU A 320 -11.85 27.24 -16.27
C GLU A 320 -11.41 26.82 -14.87
N ASN A 321 -11.32 27.77 -13.93
CA ASN A 321 -10.97 27.47 -12.54
C ASN A 321 -11.98 26.50 -11.90
N ALA A 322 -13.28 26.72 -12.10
CA ALA A 322 -14.32 25.84 -11.57
C ALA A 322 -14.36 24.47 -12.26
N LYS A 323 -13.91 24.33 -13.50
CA LYS A 323 -13.81 22.99 -14.12
C LYS A 323 -12.57 22.25 -13.60
N ASN A 324 -11.45 22.95 -13.48
CA ASN A 324 -10.19 22.38 -13.02
C ASN A 324 -10.30 21.80 -11.59
N GLU A 325 -10.99 22.50 -10.68
CA GLU A 325 -11.17 21.98 -9.32
C GLU A 325 -12.08 20.73 -9.27
N ILE A 326 -13.15 20.67 -10.09
CA ILE A 326 -13.97 19.45 -10.21
C ILE A 326 -13.13 18.27 -10.70
N GLU A 327 -12.38 18.46 -11.79
CA GLU A 327 -11.54 17.41 -12.35
C GLU A 327 -10.47 16.94 -11.37
N LYS A 328 -9.89 17.87 -10.60
CA LYS A 328 -8.91 17.58 -9.54
C LYS A 328 -9.53 16.74 -8.44
N ILE A 329 -10.72 17.09 -7.95
CA ILE A 329 -11.44 16.29 -6.94
C ILE A 329 -11.80 14.91 -7.47
N MET A 330 -12.34 14.81 -8.69
CA MET A 330 -12.68 13.51 -9.30
C MET A 330 -11.46 12.61 -9.51
N LYS A 331 -10.27 13.19 -9.73
CA LYS A 331 -9.01 12.44 -9.85
C LYS A 331 -8.42 12.03 -8.49
N ARG A 332 -8.54 12.89 -7.47
CA ARG A 332 -7.95 12.66 -6.13
C ARG A 332 -8.81 11.81 -5.20
N ASN A 333 -10.14 11.86 -5.36
CA ASN A 333 -11.08 11.11 -4.53
C ASN A 333 -11.14 9.64 -4.98
N SER A 334 -10.14 8.86 -4.54
CA SER A 334 -9.91 7.48 -4.97
C SER A 334 -11.06 6.52 -4.66
N ASP A 335 -11.79 6.76 -3.57
CA ASP A 335 -12.99 6.01 -3.15
C ASP A 335 -14.29 6.49 -3.82
N ARG A 336 -14.20 7.61 -4.55
CA ARG A 336 -15.23 8.25 -5.37
C ARG A 336 -16.47 8.70 -4.58
N GLN A 337 -16.43 8.67 -3.25
CA GLN A 337 -17.58 8.96 -2.39
C GLN A 337 -18.12 10.37 -2.59
N MET A 338 -17.25 11.35 -2.76
CA MET A 338 -17.65 12.75 -2.92
C MET A 338 -18.53 12.94 -4.17
N SER A 339 -18.24 12.20 -5.25
CA SER A 339 -18.99 12.31 -6.52
C SER A 339 -20.12 11.29 -6.67
N LEU A 340 -19.95 10.06 -6.17
CA LEU A 340 -20.80 8.92 -6.52
C LEU A 340 -21.63 8.37 -5.36
N MET A 341 -21.61 8.98 -4.16
CA MET A 341 -22.47 8.52 -3.06
C MET A 341 -23.97 8.43 -3.43
N PRO A 342 -24.58 9.41 -4.14
CA PRO A 342 -25.98 9.27 -4.59
C PRO A 342 -26.18 8.09 -5.55
N TYR A 343 -25.19 7.81 -6.39
CA TYR A 343 -25.21 6.66 -7.30
C TYR A 343 -25.14 5.33 -6.53
N TYR A 344 -24.25 5.20 -5.54
CA TYR A 344 -24.14 3.99 -4.73
C TYR A 344 -25.40 3.75 -3.88
N MET A 345 -25.99 4.81 -3.33
CA MET A 345 -27.28 4.70 -2.65
C MET A 345 -28.38 4.22 -3.59
N ARG A 346 -28.46 4.77 -4.82
CA ARG A 346 -29.43 4.29 -5.82
C ARG A 346 -29.23 2.82 -6.17
N GLN A 347 -27.98 2.37 -6.31
CA GLN A 347 -27.70 0.95 -6.55
C GLN A 347 -28.12 0.08 -5.36
N ALA A 348 -27.92 0.57 -4.14
CA ALA A 348 -28.28 -0.17 -2.93
C ALA A 348 -29.80 -0.34 -2.78
N LEU A 349 -30.57 0.64 -3.24
CA LEU A 349 -32.03 0.62 -3.25
C LEU A 349 -32.67 -0.35 -4.26
N GLY A 350 -31.90 -0.98 -5.16
CA GLY A 350 -32.43 -2.00 -6.07
C GLY A 350 -33.59 -1.53 -6.95
N GLU A 351 -34.74 -2.21 -6.92
CA GLU A 351 -35.92 -1.84 -7.72
C GLU A 351 -36.48 -0.46 -7.35
N GLU A 352 -36.48 -0.08 -6.07
CA GLU A 352 -36.87 1.27 -5.64
C GLU A 352 -35.93 2.33 -6.23
N GLY A 353 -34.64 1.99 -6.33
CA GLY A 353 -33.62 2.84 -6.95
C GLY A 353 -33.90 3.16 -8.42
N LYS A 354 -34.58 2.27 -9.15
CA LYS A 354 -34.93 2.49 -10.58
C LYS A 354 -35.98 3.58 -10.78
N LYS A 355 -36.73 3.94 -9.73
CA LYS A 355 -37.71 5.05 -9.76
C LYS A 355 -37.02 6.41 -9.75
N ILE A 356 -35.72 6.45 -9.46
CA ILE A 356 -34.92 7.66 -9.33
C ILE A 356 -34.25 7.98 -10.68
N PRO A 357 -34.56 9.12 -11.32
CA PRO A 357 -34.01 9.47 -12.62
C PRO A 357 -32.49 9.62 -12.60
N ASP A 358 -31.84 9.21 -13.68
CA ASP A 358 -30.41 9.40 -13.91
C ASP A 358 -29.97 10.87 -13.79
N SER A 359 -30.81 11.80 -14.27
CA SER A 359 -30.54 13.24 -14.19
C SER A 359 -30.45 13.73 -12.75
N LEU A 360 -31.32 13.23 -11.87
CA LEU A 360 -31.33 13.60 -10.46
C LEU A 360 -30.06 13.11 -9.75
N ILE A 361 -29.61 11.89 -10.06
CA ILE A 361 -28.34 11.36 -9.54
C ILE A 361 -27.14 12.20 -10.00
N ALA A 362 -27.11 12.58 -11.27
CA ALA A 362 -26.02 13.43 -11.80
C ALA A 362 -26.02 14.83 -11.17
N GLU A 363 -27.20 15.44 -10.98
CA GLU A 363 -27.33 16.74 -10.31
C GLU A 363 -26.92 16.66 -8.83
N MET A 364 -27.33 15.63 -8.10
CA MET A 364 -26.89 15.40 -6.72
C MET A 364 -25.39 15.13 -6.63
N GLY A 365 -24.84 14.34 -7.56
CA GLY A 365 -23.40 14.08 -7.61
C GLY A 365 -22.60 15.36 -7.82
N LEU A 366 -23.05 16.24 -8.72
CA LEU A 366 -22.45 17.56 -8.90
C LEU A 366 -22.58 18.45 -7.67
N ALA A 367 -23.75 18.47 -7.02
CA ALA A 367 -23.98 19.25 -5.81
C ALA A 367 -23.10 18.78 -4.64
N ASN A 368 -22.88 17.47 -4.50
CA ASN A 368 -21.92 16.93 -3.54
C ASN A 368 -20.48 17.34 -3.86
N ILE A 369 -20.06 17.31 -5.14
CA ILE A 369 -18.74 17.82 -5.54
C ILE A 369 -18.60 19.30 -5.16
N PHE A 370 -19.62 20.12 -5.44
CA PHE A 370 -19.62 21.54 -5.07
C PHE A 370 -19.48 21.74 -3.56
N PHE A 371 -20.26 20.99 -2.76
CA PHE A 371 -20.14 20.98 -1.32
C PHE A 371 -18.70 20.64 -0.89
N TRP A 372 -18.19 19.46 -1.23
CA TRP A 372 -16.88 19.01 -0.78
C TRP A 372 -15.74 19.90 -1.25
N THR A 373 -15.80 20.37 -2.48
CA THR A 373 -14.75 21.24 -3.02
C THR A 373 -14.76 22.61 -2.32
N ALA A 374 -15.92 23.17 -2.02
CA ALA A 374 -16.00 24.41 -1.25
C ALA A 374 -15.43 24.22 0.16
N PHE A 375 -15.81 23.13 0.84
CA PHE A 375 -15.35 22.83 2.20
C PHE A 375 -13.85 22.54 2.27
N ILE A 376 -13.30 21.72 1.37
CA ILE A 376 -11.84 21.48 1.30
C ILE A 376 -11.08 22.80 1.13
N ILE A 377 -11.57 23.68 0.24
CA ILE A 377 -10.93 24.98 0.06
C ILE A 377 -11.00 25.81 1.35
N TYR A 378 -12.14 25.85 2.04
CA TYR A 378 -12.25 26.59 3.30
C TYR A 378 -11.36 26.01 4.40
N ASP A 379 -11.29 24.69 4.48
CA ASP A 379 -10.47 23.94 5.43
C ASP A 379 -8.98 24.23 5.24
N ASP A 380 -8.49 24.23 3.99
CA ASP A 380 -7.11 24.63 3.67
C ASP A 380 -6.76 26.01 4.28
N PHE A 381 -7.71 26.96 4.30
CA PHE A 381 -7.50 28.28 4.95
C PHE A 381 -7.57 28.24 6.47
N TRP A 382 -8.45 27.43 7.05
CA TRP A 382 -8.56 27.28 8.50
C TRP A 382 -7.32 26.60 9.09
N ASP A 383 -6.67 25.76 8.30
CA ASP A 383 -5.51 24.96 8.69
C ASP A 383 -4.17 25.64 8.42
N GLU A 384 -4.19 26.84 7.83
CA GLU A 384 -3.00 27.54 7.32
C GLU A 384 -2.15 26.63 6.40
N ASP A 385 -2.80 25.77 5.62
CA ASP A 385 -2.16 24.83 4.71
C ASP A 385 -1.40 25.59 3.60
N GLU A 386 -0.27 25.06 3.14
CA GLU A 386 0.47 25.61 2.00
C GLU A 386 -0.37 25.61 0.70
N ALA A 387 -1.39 24.75 0.62
CA ALA A 387 -2.37 24.71 -0.46
C ALA A 387 -3.34 25.91 -0.45
N ALA A 388 -3.47 26.62 0.68
CA ALA A 388 -4.37 27.76 0.82
C ALA A 388 -3.98 28.90 -0.14
N THR A 389 -4.81 29.14 -1.16
CA THR A 389 -4.55 30.16 -2.17
C THR A 389 -5.74 31.10 -2.34
N PRO A 390 -5.60 32.42 -2.09
CA PRO A 390 -6.70 33.37 -2.22
C PRO A 390 -7.39 33.37 -3.60
N ARG A 391 -6.71 32.85 -4.64
CA ARG A 391 -7.22 32.79 -6.01
C ARG A 391 -8.40 31.84 -6.19
N ILE A 392 -8.52 30.78 -5.38
CA ILE A 392 -9.61 29.79 -5.51
C ILE A 392 -10.82 30.09 -4.62
N LEU A 393 -10.74 31.10 -3.73
CA LEU A 393 -11.86 31.53 -2.89
C LEU A 393 -13.13 31.93 -3.68
N PRO A 394 -13.05 32.63 -4.83
CA PRO A 394 -14.24 32.90 -5.65
C PRO A 394 -14.91 31.61 -6.16
N THR A 395 -14.12 30.57 -6.44
CA THR A 395 -14.62 29.25 -6.85
C THR A 395 -15.32 28.53 -5.71
N ALA A 396 -14.75 28.55 -4.50
CA ALA A 396 -15.41 28.01 -3.30
C ALA A 396 -16.76 28.70 -3.03
N ASN A 397 -16.80 30.03 -3.08
CA ASN A 397 -18.04 30.81 -2.94
C ASN A 397 -19.07 30.54 -4.05
N LEU A 398 -18.61 30.26 -5.27
CA LEU A 398 -19.47 29.85 -6.38
C LEU A 398 -20.13 28.51 -6.07
N TYR A 399 -19.33 27.49 -5.75
CA TYR A 399 -19.85 26.17 -5.41
C TYR A 399 -20.75 26.20 -4.19
N ALA A 400 -20.40 26.99 -3.17
CA ALA A 400 -21.20 27.15 -1.97
C ALA A 400 -22.62 27.61 -2.28
N ARG A 401 -22.74 28.68 -3.08
CA ARG A 401 -24.04 29.17 -3.53
C ARG A 401 -24.81 28.12 -4.32
N HIS A 402 -24.14 27.35 -5.18
CA HIS A 402 -24.80 26.35 -6.00
C HIS A 402 -25.30 25.13 -5.22
N TYR A 403 -24.51 24.57 -4.29
CA TYR A 403 -25.00 23.43 -3.51
C TYR A 403 -26.13 23.86 -2.56
N VAL A 404 -26.03 25.07 -1.97
CA VAL A 404 -27.09 25.61 -1.11
C VAL A 404 -28.38 25.80 -1.89
N ASP A 405 -28.30 26.43 -3.07
CA ASP A 405 -29.46 26.61 -3.96
C ASP A 405 -30.09 25.26 -4.33
N PHE A 406 -29.26 24.30 -4.76
CA PHE A 406 -29.74 22.97 -5.13
C PHE A 406 -30.49 22.26 -3.99
N PHE A 407 -29.87 22.08 -2.82
CA PHE A 407 -30.50 21.34 -1.73
C PHE A 407 -31.67 22.10 -1.08
N SER A 408 -31.68 23.44 -1.14
CA SER A 408 -32.80 24.24 -0.63
C SER A 408 -34.08 24.07 -1.45
N PHE A 409 -33.95 23.77 -2.75
CA PHE A 409 -35.08 23.67 -3.69
C PHE A 409 -35.25 22.28 -4.31
N LEU A 410 -34.48 21.30 -3.86
CA LEU A 410 -34.48 19.93 -4.39
C LEU A 410 -35.83 19.23 -4.27
N LEU A 411 -36.50 19.40 -3.12
CA LEU A 411 -37.76 18.72 -2.79
C LEU A 411 -38.83 19.74 -2.35
N PRO A 412 -40.13 19.40 -2.49
CA PRO A 412 -41.22 20.28 -2.06
C PRO A 412 -41.14 20.61 -0.57
N GLU A 413 -41.46 21.85 -0.19
CA GLU A 413 -41.37 22.33 1.20
C GLU A 413 -42.08 21.43 2.24
N LYS A 414 -43.21 20.84 1.85
CA LYS A 414 -43.99 19.90 2.68
C LYS A 414 -43.22 18.64 3.10
N SER A 415 -42.09 18.32 2.47
CA SER A 415 -41.27 17.16 2.83
C SER A 415 -40.41 17.39 4.08
N GLY A 416 -40.24 18.64 4.52
CA GLY A 416 -39.35 19.00 5.63
C GLY A 416 -37.86 18.96 5.30
N PHE A 417 -37.47 18.47 4.11
CA PHE A 417 -36.05 18.29 3.74
C PHE A 417 -35.25 19.60 3.75
N ARG A 418 -35.86 20.72 3.33
CA ARG A 418 -35.19 22.03 3.36
C ARG A 418 -34.79 22.42 4.78
N SER A 419 -35.67 22.21 5.76
CA SER A 419 -35.38 22.48 7.17
C SER A 419 -34.26 21.57 7.69
N PHE A 420 -34.32 20.28 7.36
CA PHE A 420 -33.26 19.32 7.67
C PHE A 420 -31.90 19.75 7.08
N PHE A 421 -31.86 20.17 5.82
CA PHE A 421 -30.64 20.66 5.16
C PHE A 421 -30.05 21.86 5.90
N HIS A 422 -30.84 22.89 6.18
CA HIS A 422 -30.33 24.07 6.87
C HIS A 422 -29.88 23.76 8.30
N GLU A 423 -30.62 22.93 9.04
CA GLU A 423 -30.19 22.48 10.38
C GLU A 423 -28.87 21.71 10.34
N LEU A 424 -28.67 20.87 9.31
CA LEU A 424 -27.41 20.15 9.12
C LEU A 424 -26.25 21.10 8.84
N MET A 425 -26.45 22.10 7.97
CA MET A 425 -25.42 23.10 7.67
C MET A 425 -25.08 23.95 8.91
N ASP A 426 -26.09 24.37 9.69
CA ASP A 426 -25.87 25.11 10.93
C ASP A 426 -25.03 24.30 11.95
N LYS A 427 -25.30 22.99 12.07
CA LYS A 427 -24.52 22.09 12.93
C LYS A 427 -23.10 21.88 12.43
N LEU A 428 -22.93 21.77 11.11
CA LEU A 428 -21.63 21.66 10.47
C LEU A 428 -20.78 22.91 10.75
N ASP A 429 -21.30 24.10 10.47
CA ASP A 429 -20.59 25.36 10.68
C ASP A 429 -20.27 25.60 12.17
N ALA A 430 -21.19 25.21 13.07
CA ALA A 430 -20.95 25.24 14.50
C ALA A 430 -19.81 24.31 14.93
N ALA A 431 -19.70 23.11 14.32
CA ALA A 431 -18.62 22.18 14.60
C ALA A 431 -17.26 22.69 14.10
N ASN A 432 -17.20 23.24 12.87
CA ASN A 432 -15.97 23.85 12.35
C ASN A 432 -15.54 25.07 13.19
N THR A 433 -16.50 25.88 13.63
CA THR A 433 -16.24 26.99 14.56
C THR A 433 -15.68 26.46 15.89
N TRP A 434 -16.24 25.36 16.40
CA TRP A 434 -15.73 24.74 17.62
C TRP A 434 -14.30 24.21 17.44
N GLU A 435 -13.99 23.53 16.32
CA GLU A 435 -12.65 23.02 16.04
C GLU A 435 -11.61 24.13 15.91
N THR A 436 -11.92 25.21 15.20
CA THR A 436 -11.00 26.37 15.06
C THR A 436 -10.74 27.08 16.39
N VAL A 437 -11.72 27.10 17.31
CA VAL A 437 -11.59 27.76 18.62
C VAL A 437 -10.93 26.87 19.68
N HIS A 438 -11.21 25.57 19.66
CA HIS A 438 -10.86 24.67 20.77
C HIS A 438 -9.80 23.61 20.41
N CYS A 439 -9.61 23.32 19.13
CA CYS A 439 -8.70 22.27 18.67
C CYS A 439 -7.43 22.81 18.04
N ARG A 440 -7.18 24.12 18.12
CA ARG A 440 -5.94 24.74 17.65
C ARG A 440 -5.07 25.16 18.82
N THR A 441 -3.77 24.97 18.67
CA THR A 441 -2.76 25.42 19.61
C THR A 441 -1.60 26.10 18.91
N LYS A 442 -0.79 26.81 19.69
CA LYS A 442 0.34 27.55 19.20
C LYS A 442 1.48 26.61 18.80
N ILE A 443 2.13 26.93 17.68
CA ILE A 443 3.40 26.34 17.23
C ILE A 443 4.47 27.43 17.20
N GLU A 444 5.66 27.15 17.75
CA GLU A 444 6.86 27.99 17.58
C GLU A 444 8.07 27.14 17.19
N GLY A 445 8.45 27.17 15.92
CA GLY A 445 9.47 26.26 15.39
C GLY A 445 9.00 24.81 15.56
N SER A 446 9.79 23.98 16.23
CA SER A 446 9.41 22.58 16.54
C SER A 446 8.53 22.43 17.77
N LYS A 447 8.20 23.52 18.49
CA LYS A 447 7.47 23.44 19.76
C LYS A 447 5.97 23.47 19.57
N PHE A 448 5.32 22.39 19.97
CA PHE A 448 3.87 22.27 20.14
C PHE A 448 3.49 22.63 21.57
N PHE A 449 2.71 23.69 21.77
CA PHE A 449 2.26 24.10 23.11
C PHE A 449 0.99 23.33 23.49
N ILE A 450 0.96 22.73 24.68
CA ILE A 450 -0.23 22.01 25.16
C ILE A 450 -1.15 23.02 25.84
N PRO A 451 -2.41 23.18 25.39
CA PRO A 451 -3.35 24.08 26.05
C PRO A 451 -3.71 23.56 27.44
N LYS A 452 -4.06 24.47 28.35
CA LYS A 452 -4.50 24.11 29.71
C LYS A 452 -5.76 23.23 29.71
N ASN A 453 -6.65 23.50 28.77
CA ASN A 453 -7.87 22.72 28.55
C ASN A 453 -7.74 22.02 27.20
N ILE A 454 -7.51 20.71 27.24
CA ILE A 454 -7.49 19.86 26.04
C ILE A 454 -8.95 19.61 25.62
N PRO A 455 -9.27 19.66 24.31
CA PRO A 455 -10.64 19.45 23.85
C PRO A 455 -11.18 18.07 24.27
N ASP A 456 -12.48 18.05 24.56
CA ASP A 456 -13.22 16.82 24.89
C ASP A 456 -14.19 16.48 23.76
N TYR A 457 -13.86 15.42 23.03
CA TYR A 457 -14.67 14.93 21.92
C TYR A 457 -15.88 14.09 22.37
N GLY A 458 -16.02 13.77 23.67
CA GLY A 458 -17.19 13.09 24.22
C GLY A 458 -17.55 11.79 23.49
N ASN A 459 -18.73 11.76 22.87
CA ASN A 459 -19.24 10.63 22.07
C ASN A 459 -18.85 10.70 20.58
N TYR A 460 -17.93 11.59 20.21
CA TYR A 460 -17.47 11.86 18.84
C TYR A 460 -18.53 12.44 17.90
N ASP A 461 -19.64 12.98 18.41
CA ASP A 461 -20.63 13.67 17.57
C ASP A 461 -20.00 14.85 16.82
N LEU A 462 -19.01 15.51 17.42
CA LEU A 462 -18.23 16.60 16.81
C LEU A 462 -17.34 16.14 15.65
N LYS A 463 -17.12 14.84 15.46
CA LYS A 463 -16.45 14.29 14.27
C LYS A 463 -17.41 13.93 13.14
N PHE A 464 -18.68 13.69 13.47
CA PHE A 464 -19.71 13.52 12.44
C PHE A 464 -20.09 14.85 11.77
N GLN A 465 -20.29 15.91 12.55
CA GLN A 465 -20.87 17.16 12.01
C GLN A 465 -20.06 17.79 10.86
N PRO A 466 -18.72 17.93 10.94
CA PRO A 466 -17.91 18.48 9.86
C PRO A 466 -18.05 17.70 8.55
N ALA A 467 -18.16 16.37 8.66
CA ALA A 467 -18.27 15.47 7.51
C ALA A 467 -19.73 15.20 7.06
N SER A 468 -20.71 15.77 7.76
CA SER A 468 -22.11 15.35 7.67
C SER A 468 -22.76 15.64 6.31
N GLY A 469 -22.18 16.48 5.46
CA GLY A 469 -22.67 16.72 4.09
C GLY A 469 -22.75 15.47 3.22
N HIS A 470 -22.00 14.40 3.54
CA HIS A 470 -22.10 13.10 2.86
C HIS A 470 -23.52 12.50 2.89
N ILE A 471 -24.35 12.87 3.87
CA ILE A 471 -25.68 12.27 4.06
C ILE A 471 -26.75 12.91 3.19
N LEU A 472 -26.53 14.13 2.67
CA LEU A 472 -27.57 14.94 2.05
C LEU A 472 -28.21 14.27 0.85
N GLY A 473 -27.39 13.78 -0.10
CA GLY A 473 -27.88 13.03 -1.26
C GLY A 473 -28.68 11.78 -0.85
N PRO A 474 -28.09 10.84 -0.07
CA PRO A 474 -28.78 9.64 0.38
C PRO A 474 -30.11 9.89 1.11
N VAL A 475 -30.16 10.85 2.04
CA VAL A 475 -31.40 11.21 2.75
C VAL A 475 -32.41 11.82 1.77
N ALA A 476 -31.98 12.71 0.88
CA ALA A 476 -32.85 13.28 -0.14
C ALA A 476 -33.49 12.21 -1.05
N LEU A 477 -32.76 11.13 -1.37
CA LEU A 477 -33.28 10.02 -2.16
C LEU A 477 -34.39 9.25 -1.43
N LEU A 478 -34.25 9.00 -0.13
CA LEU A 478 -35.32 8.37 0.65
C LEU A 478 -36.56 9.28 0.74
N VAL A 479 -36.37 10.57 0.99
CA VAL A 479 -37.49 11.53 1.03
C VAL A 479 -38.15 11.67 -0.35
N TYR A 480 -37.37 11.61 -1.44
CA TYR A 480 -37.89 11.59 -2.81
C TYR A 480 -38.77 10.36 -3.07
N LEU A 481 -38.43 9.20 -2.49
CA LEU A 481 -39.24 7.98 -2.55
C LEU A 481 -40.48 8.02 -1.62
N GLY A 482 -40.65 9.10 -0.86
CA GLY A 482 -41.84 9.34 -0.02
C GLY A 482 -41.68 8.98 1.45
N TYR A 483 -40.47 8.68 1.92
CA TYR A 483 -40.21 8.41 3.34
C TYR A 483 -40.18 9.73 4.15
N ASP A 484 -40.79 9.70 5.33
CA ASP A 484 -40.74 10.82 6.28
C ASP A 484 -39.35 10.91 6.92
N LEU A 485 -38.87 12.13 7.22
CA LEU A 485 -37.57 12.32 7.87
C LEU A 485 -37.46 11.63 9.23
N ASN A 486 -38.57 11.42 9.93
CA ASN A 486 -38.62 10.72 11.21
C ASN A 486 -38.94 9.22 11.07
N SER A 487 -39.05 8.71 9.83
CA SER A 487 -39.23 7.27 9.62
C SER A 487 -38.01 6.49 10.09
N GLU A 488 -38.23 5.23 10.45
CA GLU A 488 -37.16 4.34 10.89
C GLU A 488 -36.08 4.18 9.81
N GLU A 489 -36.46 4.13 8.53
CA GLU A 489 -35.53 4.05 7.41
C GLU A 489 -34.62 5.27 7.30
N VAL A 490 -35.16 6.48 7.43
CA VAL A 490 -34.34 7.70 7.36
C VAL A 490 -33.43 7.81 8.58
N GLN A 491 -33.94 7.51 9.78
CA GLN A 491 -33.13 7.56 11.01
C GLN A 491 -32.02 6.51 11.03
N ASN A 492 -32.29 5.30 10.55
CA ASN A 492 -31.26 4.26 10.40
C ASN A 492 -30.21 4.65 9.34
N LEU A 493 -30.60 5.35 8.26
CA LEU A 493 -29.64 5.85 7.26
C LEU A 493 -28.73 6.93 7.84
N ILE A 494 -29.29 7.86 8.62
CA ILE A 494 -28.52 8.88 9.34
C ILE A 494 -27.58 8.21 10.34
N ALA A 495 -28.05 7.20 11.09
CA ALA A 495 -27.23 6.44 12.02
C ALA A 495 -26.10 5.69 11.33
N TYR A 496 -26.35 5.08 10.16
CA TYR A 496 -25.32 4.46 9.32
C TYR A 496 -24.21 5.47 9.01
N PHE A 497 -24.54 6.60 8.37
CA PHE A 497 -23.53 7.58 8.01
C PHE A 497 -22.83 8.20 9.21
N LYS A 498 -23.55 8.46 10.30
CA LYS A 498 -22.97 9.00 11.52
C LYS A 498 -21.85 8.12 12.04
N ASN A 499 -22.14 6.83 12.21
CA ASN A 499 -21.15 5.90 12.75
C ASN A 499 -20.02 5.62 11.74
N TYR A 500 -20.34 5.51 10.45
CA TYR A 500 -19.35 5.35 9.38
C TYR A 500 -18.34 6.51 9.35
N LEU A 501 -18.83 7.76 9.31
CA LEU A 501 -17.97 8.93 9.22
C LEU A 501 -17.12 9.12 10.48
N ILE A 502 -17.65 8.81 11.66
CA ILE A 502 -16.85 8.80 12.90
C ILE A 502 -15.70 7.78 12.79
N ALA A 503 -15.97 6.56 12.33
CA ALA A 503 -14.93 5.55 12.17
C ALA A 503 -13.85 5.98 11.16
N MET A 504 -14.27 6.56 10.03
CA MET A 504 -13.38 7.09 9.00
C MET A 504 -12.49 8.20 9.55
N GLN A 505 -13.06 9.20 10.20
CA GLN A 505 -12.33 10.34 10.75
C GLN A 505 -11.33 9.93 11.84
N ILE A 506 -11.67 8.95 12.69
CA ILE A 506 -10.73 8.43 13.70
C ILE A 506 -9.56 7.72 13.03
N ASN A 507 -9.79 6.99 11.92
CA ASN A 507 -8.72 6.37 11.16
C ASN A 507 -7.83 7.43 10.50
N ASP A 508 -8.40 8.46 9.90
CA ASP A 508 -7.65 9.55 9.26
C ASP A 508 -6.78 10.28 10.31
N ASP A 509 -7.37 10.69 11.44
CA ASP A 509 -6.66 11.28 12.59
C ASP A 509 -5.52 10.36 13.08
N ALA A 510 -5.66 9.03 12.96
CA ALA A 510 -4.62 8.08 13.36
C ALA A 510 -3.47 7.98 12.36
N HIS A 511 -3.71 8.22 11.07
CA HIS A 511 -2.65 8.27 10.06
C HIS A 511 -1.90 9.61 10.14
N ASP A 512 -2.62 10.70 10.39
CA ASP A 512 -2.11 12.06 10.22
C ASP A 512 -1.66 12.73 11.53
N TRP A 513 -1.68 12.02 12.66
CA TRP A 513 -1.40 12.60 13.99
C TRP A 513 -0.08 13.39 14.08
N GLU A 514 0.98 12.99 13.36
CA GLU A 514 2.25 13.73 13.32
C GLU A 514 2.10 15.07 12.61
N GLU A 515 1.38 15.07 11.49
CA GLU A 515 1.10 16.26 10.70
C GLU A 515 0.15 17.19 11.45
N ASP A 516 -0.89 16.66 12.06
CA ASP A 516 -1.79 17.39 12.96
C ASP A 516 -1.00 18.11 14.06
N MET A 517 -0.10 17.40 14.75
CA MET A 517 0.74 18.04 15.76
C MET A 517 1.63 19.12 15.14
N ARG A 518 2.21 18.93 13.96
CA ARG A 518 3.04 19.98 13.32
C ARG A 518 2.24 21.22 12.93
N ARG A 519 0.98 21.06 12.57
CA ARG A 519 0.02 22.14 12.26
C ARG A 519 -0.60 22.77 13.51
N GLY A 520 -0.28 22.29 14.71
CA GLY A 520 -0.90 22.75 15.94
C GLY A 520 -2.35 22.30 16.11
N HIS A 521 -2.76 21.24 15.42
CA HIS A 521 -4.08 20.64 15.50
C HIS A 521 -4.13 19.60 16.64
N LEU A 522 -5.15 19.70 17.48
CA LEU A 522 -5.47 18.78 18.56
C LEU A 522 -6.58 17.83 18.12
N SER A 523 -6.32 17.03 17.08
CA SER A 523 -7.25 16.02 16.59
C SER A 523 -7.58 14.96 17.66
N THR A 524 -8.56 14.09 17.37
CA THR A 524 -9.03 13.09 18.34
C THR A 524 -7.87 12.23 18.84
N VAL A 525 -7.01 11.80 17.92
CA VAL A 525 -5.88 10.93 18.20
C VAL A 525 -4.74 11.67 18.88
N VAL A 526 -4.48 12.93 18.51
CA VAL A 526 -3.51 13.76 19.24
C VAL A 526 -3.94 13.94 20.70
N VAL A 527 -5.22 14.20 20.96
CA VAL A 527 -5.76 14.27 22.32
C VAL A 527 -5.58 12.94 23.07
N MET A 528 -5.84 11.80 22.42
CA MET A 528 -5.62 10.48 23.01
C MET A 528 -4.14 10.26 23.35
N LEU A 529 -3.23 10.66 22.45
CA LEU A 529 -1.78 10.55 22.62
C LEU A 529 -1.28 11.39 23.80
N LEU A 530 -1.69 12.66 23.88
CA LEU A 530 -1.33 13.55 24.98
C LEU A 530 -1.80 13.01 26.34
N LYS A 531 -2.99 12.37 26.38
CA LYS A 531 -3.51 11.69 27.57
C LYS A 531 -2.68 10.45 27.93
N ASP A 532 -2.26 9.64 26.95
CA ASP A 532 -1.44 8.43 27.17
C ASP A 532 -0.01 8.73 27.62
N LEU A 533 0.54 9.85 27.16
CA LEU A 533 1.85 10.35 27.58
C LEU A 533 1.83 10.83 29.03
N ALA A 534 0.66 11.17 29.58
CA ALA A 534 0.52 11.87 30.85
C ALA A 534 1.48 13.07 30.95
N TRP A 535 1.62 13.82 29.85
CA TRP A 535 2.67 14.82 29.70
C TRP A 535 2.45 15.98 30.67
N THR A 536 3.49 16.31 31.44
CA THR A 536 3.41 17.32 32.51
C THR A 536 4.01 18.67 32.11
N LYS A 537 4.67 18.75 30.96
CA LYS A 537 5.27 20.00 30.46
C LYS A 537 4.22 20.81 29.68
N GLU A 538 4.41 22.12 29.64
CA GLU A 538 3.57 23.04 28.87
C GLU A 538 3.75 22.91 27.35
N SER A 539 4.77 22.20 26.88
CA SER A 539 5.03 22.00 25.46
C SER A 539 5.75 20.67 25.16
N VAL A 540 5.69 20.26 23.90
CA VAL A 540 6.41 19.14 23.30
C VAL A 540 7.33 19.71 22.21
N ASP A 541 8.60 19.28 22.18
CA ASP A 541 9.53 19.64 21.10
C ASP A 541 9.49 18.51 20.05
N LEU A 542 8.77 18.72 18.95
CA LEU A 542 8.48 17.70 17.93
C LEU A 542 9.72 17.17 17.20
N ASP A 543 10.89 17.79 17.33
CA ASP A 543 12.12 17.24 16.75
C ASP A 543 12.89 16.39 17.77
N LYS A 544 12.80 16.74 19.07
CA LYS A 544 13.51 16.03 20.15
C LYS A 544 12.70 14.90 20.77
N ASP A 545 11.39 15.10 20.90
CA ASP A 545 10.49 14.21 21.63
C ASP A 545 9.79 13.21 20.69
N ILE A 546 9.95 13.32 19.36
CA ILE A 546 9.22 12.50 18.36
C ILE A 546 9.36 10.99 18.57
N VAL A 547 10.52 10.54 19.03
CA VAL A 547 10.77 9.11 19.28
C VAL A 547 9.85 8.61 20.40
N GLU A 548 9.67 9.37 21.47
CA GLU A 548 8.79 9.00 22.59
C GLU A 548 7.32 9.15 22.21
N LEU A 549 6.97 10.16 21.38
CA LEU A 549 5.64 10.30 20.81
C LEU A 549 5.27 9.09 19.95
N LYS A 550 6.11 8.72 18.98
CA LYS A 550 5.94 7.54 18.11
C LYS A 550 5.78 6.26 18.91
N LYS A 551 6.62 6.07 19.92
CA LYS A 551 6.55 4.92 20.81
C LYS A 551 5.22 4.88 21.57
N THR A 552 4.82 5.99 22.18
CA THR A 552 3.56 6.04 22.96
C THR A 552 2.35 5.85 22.05
N PHE A 553 2.38 6.49 20.89
CA PHE A 553 1.38 6.34 19.85
C PHE A 553 1.23 4.86 19.45
N TRP A 554 2.32 4.22 19.03
CA TRP A 554 2.29 2.85 18.53
C TRP A 554 1.93 1.81 19.60
N PHE A 555 2.45 1.96 20.82
CA PHE A 555 2.25 0.93 21.86
C PHE A 555 1.02 1.15 22.74
N LYS A 556 0.40 2.34 22.73
CA LYS A 556 -0.78 2.62 23.55
C LYS A 556 -1.92 3.24 22.74
N THR A 557 -1.65 4.33 22.03
CA THR A 557 -2.71 5.17 21.46
C THR A 557 -3.39 4.53 20.26
N ILE A 558 -2.64 4.01 19.30
CA ILE A 558 -3.19 3.40 18.08
C ILE A 558 -4.15 2.25 18.40
N GLY A 559 -3.84 1.45 19.43
CA GLY A 559 -4.72 0.37 19.87
C GLY A 559 -6.11 0.87 20.30
N ARG A 560 -6.18 2.00 21.01
CA ARG A 560 -7.46 2.61 21.41
C ARG A 560 -8.17 3.28 20.24
N ALA A 561 -7.43 4.02 19.40
CA ALA A 561 -7.99 4.70 18.23
C ALA A 561 -8.59 3.68 17.24
N SER A 562 -7.81 2.66 16.86
CA SER A 562 -8.28 1.61 15.95
C SER A 562 -9.43 0.79 16.53
N GLN A 563 -9.44 0.50 17.83
CA GLN A 563 -10.59 -0.18 18.45
C GLN A 563 -11.85 0.69 18.39
N ALA A 564 -11.74 1.99 18.66
CA ALA A 564 -12.86 2.91 18.54
C ALA A 564 -13.41 2.96 17.10
N ALA A 565 -12.53 3.01 16.09
CA ALA A 565 -12.93 2.96 14.68
C ALA A 565 -13.66 1.65 14.33
N VAL A 566 -13.18 0.49 14.82
CA VAL A 566 -13.87 -0.80 14.65
C VAL A 566 -15.25 -0.78 15.30
N ASP A 567 -15.37 -0.32 16.55
CA ASP A 567 -16.65 -0.28 17.27
C ASP A 567 -17.69 0.59 16.54
N TYR A 568 -17.25 1.73 15.96
CA TYR A 568 -18.12 2.59 15.15
C TYR A 568 -18.45 1.98 13.78
N ALA A 569 -17.52 1.29 13.14
CA ALA A 569 -17.80 0.53 11.92
C ALA A 569 -18.87 -0.56 12.16
N GLU A 570 -18.80 -1.27 13.30
CA GLU A 570 -19.82 -2.26 13.69
C GLU A 570 -21.20 -1.63 13.94
N LYS A 571 -21.27 -0.47 14.61
CA LYS A 571 -22.52 0.29 14.77
C LYS A 571 -23.09 0.74 13.44
N SER A 572 -22.23 1.18 12.52
CA SER A 572 -22.64 1.55 11.17
C SER A 572 -23.24 0.37 10.43
N ARG A 573 -22.60 -0.80 10.51
CA ARG A 573 -23.10 -2.05 9.93
C ARG A 573 -24.44 -2.46 10.51
N ALA A 574 -24.62 -2.38 11.83
CA ALA A 574 -25.89 -2.66 12.47
C ALA A 574 -27.01 -1.73 11.99
N ALA A 575 -26.71 -0.44 11.79
CA ALA A 575 -27.66 0.53 11.25
C ALA A 575 -27.99 0.27 9.77
N LEU A 576 -26.99 -0.09 8.95
CA LEU A 576 -27.20 -0.55 7.56
C LEU A 576 -28.05 -1.81 7.52
N ASP A 577 -27.86 -2.71 8.49
CA ASP A 577 -28.60 -3.95 8.54
C ASP A 577 -30.08 -3.76 8.85
N ALA A 578 -30.41 -2.72 9.61
CA ALA A 578 -31.76 -2.30 9.93
C ALA A 578 -32.48 -1.55 8.79
N LEU A 579 -31.79 -1.22 7.69
CA LEU A 579 -32.40 -0.58 6.52
C LEU A 579 -33.15 -1.58 5.64
N MET A 580 -34.43 -1.78 5.94
CA MET A 580 -35.30 -2.74 5.23
C MET A 580 -35.52 -2.42 3.75
N ILE A 581 -35.40 -1.14 3.35
CA ILE A 581 -35.57 -0.69 1.96
C ILE A 581 -34.37 -1.08 1.05
N ILE A 582 -33.21 -1.38 1.64
CA ILE A 582 -32.00 -1.67 0.86
C ILE A 582 -32.02 -3.13 0.40
N GLU A 583 -32.13 -3.34 -0.91
CA GLU A 583 -32.08 -4.67 -1.52
C GLU A 583 -30.65 -5.20 -1.66
N ASN A 584 -29.69 -4.31 -1.93
CA ASN A 584 -28.29 -4.66 -2.09
C ASN A 584 -27.41 -3.80 -1.19
N LYS A 585 -26.98 -4.34 -0.05
CA LYS A 585 -26.12 -3.59 0.89
C LYS A 585 -24.69 -3.38 0.38
N ALA A 586 -24.21 -4.17 -0.57
CA ALA A 586 -22.81 -4.20 -0.99
C ALA A 586 -22.21 -2.84 -1.40
N PRO A 587 -22.91 -1.95 -2.15
CA PRO A 587 -22.37 -0.63 -2.51
C PRO A 587 -22.07 0.27 -1.31
N LEU A 588 -22.77 0.09 -0.18
CA LEU A 588 -22.57 0.87 1.04
C LEU A 588 -21.66 0.13 2.03
N GLU A 589 -21.87 -1.17 2.20
CA GLU A 589 -21.09 -2.04 3.11
C GLU A 589 -19.58 -2.01 2.83
N ARG A 590 -19.18 -1.82 1.57
CA ARG A 590 -17.77 -1.71 1.19
C ARG A 590 -17.06 -0.58 1.94
N PHE A 591 -17.71 0.56 2.18
CA PHE A 591 -17.08 1.70 2.86
C PHE A 591 -16.83 1.42 4.33
N ILE A 592 -17.76 0.71 4.99
CA ILE A 592 -17.57 0.19 6.35
C ILE A 592 -16.39 -0.79 6.34
N THR A 593 -16.41 -1.75 5.41
CA THR A 593 -15.42 -2.81 5.32
C THR A 593 -14.01 -2.27 5.11
N ASP A 594 -13.83 -1.31 4.20
CA ASP A 594 -12.54 -0.70 3.91
C ASP A 594 -12.00 0.04 5.14
N THR A 595 -12.84 0.84 5.81
CA THR A 595 -12.50 1.57 7.03
C THR A 595 -12.14 0.62 8.18
N GLU A 596 -12.95 -0.42 8.39
CA GLU A 596 -12.73 -1.41 9.44
C GLU A 596 -11.45 -2.23 9.19
N ASN A 597 -11.17 -2.59 7.93
CA ASN A 597 -9.98 -3.34 7.57
C ASN A 597 -8.69 -2.55 7.83
N ILE A 598 -8.69 -1.25 7.57
CA ILE A 598 -7.57 -0.37 7.91
C ILE A 598 -7.29 -0.41 9.42
N ALA A 599 -8.34 -0.24 10.25
CA ALA A 599 -8.21 -0.29 11.69
C ALA A 599 -7.76 -1.67 12.21
N LYS A 600 -8.35 -2.76 11.69
CA LYS A 600 -7.97 -4.14 12.05
C LYS A 600 -6.53 -4.48 11.64
N LYS A 601 -6.08 -3.96 10.49
CA LYS A 601 -4.70 -4.11 10.04
C LYS A 601 -3.73 -3.44 11.02
N ALA A 602 -4.01 -2.19 11.41
CA ALA A 602 -3.21 -1.48 12.41
C ALA A 602 -3.14 -2.22 13.75
N LEU A 603 -4.28 -2.76 14.25
CA LEU A 603 -4.32 -3.57 15.47
C LEU A 603 -3.47 -4.85 15.36
N LYS A 604 -3.51 -5.51 14.20
CA LYS A 604 -2.71 -6.71 13.94
C LYS A 604 -1.22 -6.40 13.93
N GLU A 605 -0.80 -5.38 13.19
CA GLU A 605 0.60 -4.95 13.09
C GLU A 605 1.16 -4.50 14.45
N GLN A 606 0.35 -3.78 15.23
CA GLN A 606 0.70 -3.39 16.59
C GLN A 606 0.93 -4.61 17.48
N LYS A 607 0.03 -5.60 17.43
CA LYS A 607 0.17 -6.86 18.19
C LYS A 607 1.41 -7.65 17.77
N GLU A 608 1.70 -7.71 16.48
CA GLU A 608 2.89 -8.38 15.92
C GLU A 608 4.17 -7.68 16.39
N SER A 609 4.18 -6.34 16.42
CA SER A 609 5.29 -5.52 16.92
C SER A 609 5.54 -5.74 18.41
N VAL A 610 4.48 -5.75 19.24
CA VAL A 610 4.59 -6.03 20.68
C VAL A 610 5.19 -7.42 20.91
N ASN A 611 4.67 -8.42 20.21
CA ASN A 611 5.16 -9.79 20.31
C ASN A 611 6.64 -9.91 19.85
N PHE A 612 7.04 -9.18 18.81
CA PHE A 612 8.44 -9.09 18.40
C PHE A 612 9.34 -8.56 19.53
N ILE A 613 8.98 -7.42 20.13
CA ILE A 613 9.78 -6.79 21.20
C ILE A 613 9.88 -7.67 22.43
N GLU A 614 8.77 -8.25 22.88
CA GLU A 614 8.75 -9.16 24.04
C GLU A 614 9.69 -10.34 23.82
N ASN A 615 9.66 -10.95 22.63
CA ASN A 615 10.56 -12.06 22.30
C ASN A 615 12.02 -11.61 22.18
N TYR A 616 12.28 -10.46 21.56
CA TYR A 616 13.63 -9.92 21.42
C TYR A 616 14.28 -9.65 22.79
N VAL A 617 13.56 -9.00 23.69
CA VAL A 617 14.01 -8.73 25.07
C VAL A 617 14.26 -10.03 25.83
N ASN A 618 13.35 -11.00 25.75
CA ASN A 618 13.50 -12.30 26.41
C ASN A 618 14.73 -13.08 25.90
N GLU A 619 15.00 -13.04 24.60
CA GLU A 619 16.18 -13.68 24.01
C GLU A 619 17.48 -12.93 24.37
N THR A 620 17.43 -11.61 24.54
CA THR A 620 18.60 -10.83 25.00
C THR A 620 18.92 -11.10 26.46
N ILE A 621 17.90 -11.15 27.34
CA ILE A 621 18.09 -11.41 28.79
C ILE A 621 18.58 -12.85 29.06
N ARG A 622 18.26 -13.81 28.18
CA ARG A 622 18.74 -15.20 28.29
C ARG A 622 20.23 -15.38 27.95
N ARG A 623 20.85 -14.39 27.30
CA ARG A 623 22.31 -14.36 27.06
C ARG A 623 23.00 -13.63 28.21
#